data_AF-A0A9D6RE37-F1
#
_entry.id   AF-A0A9D6RE37-F1
#
_cell.length_a   1.000
_cell.length_b   1.000
_cell.length_c   1.000
_cell.angle_alpha   90.00
_cell.angle_beta   90.00
_cell.angle_gamma   90.00
#
_symmetry.space_group_name_H-M   'P 1'
#
loop_
_entity.id
_entity.type
_entity.pdbx_description
1 polymer ?
#
loop_
_entity_poly.entity_id
_entity_poly.type
_entity_poly.pdbx_seq_one_letter_code
_entity_poly.pdbx_strand_id
1 'polypeptide(L)'
;MTELILHHYPMSPFSEKVRKVFAAKRLAWRGVEQPMWNPKPQLVPLTGGYRRIPVLQIGADVYCDTACILREIEARHPQPTIFPGGTGGAAEILAWWADRQLFMAAATLVLAAMGPSMPPEFKADREKMVPGLRIDALAEQAPHAKNQLRAYCDALNRQLADRAFVLGDAFSLADAACFHVLWFARMDPAAARLIAAAPAVAAWFDRVDAMGHGASTPLSADEALAIAARSDPATPPATDPADPNGAKPGDRVTVTADDYALDPVAGQIVALTASDIAIRRRDPQVGEIVVHFPQAGFRLAPA
;
A
#
# COMPACT_ATOMS: atom_id res chain seq x y z
N MET A 1 -17.89 2.10 -15.11
CA MET A 1 -18.08 2.56 -13.71
C MET A 1 -16.78 3.20 -13.25
N THR A 2 -16.84 4.30 -12.51
CA THR A 2 -15.66 5.12 -12.14
C THR A 2 -15.48 5.29 -10.64
N GLU A 3 -16.26 4.56 -9.84
CA GLU A 3 -16.24 4.66 -8.39
C GLU A 3 -14.96 4.03 -7.83
N LEU A 4 -14.29 4.74 -6.91
CA LEU A 4 -13.09 4.28 -6.22
C LEU A 4 -13.52 3.47 -5.00
N ILE A 5 -13.28 2.16 -5.02
CA ILE A 5 -13.65 1.24 -3.93
C ILE A 5 -12.37 0.75 -3.25
N LEU A 6 -12.12 1.18 -2.01
CA LEU A 6 -10.94 0.77 -1.25
C LEU A 6 -11.30 -0.39 -0.31
N HIS A 7 -10.70 -1.55 -0.54
CA HIS A 7 -10.73 -2.68 0.38
C HIS A 7 -9.65 -2.47 1.43
N HIS A 8 -10.06 -2.20 2.68
CA HIS A 8 -9.15 -1.79 3.74
C HIS A 8 -9.56 -2.27 5.13
N TYR A 9 -8.72 -2.04 6.14
CA TYR A 9 -9.16 -2.03 7.53
C TYR A 9 -8.59 -0.78 8.24
N PRO A 10 -9.25 -0.26 9.28
CA PRO A 10 -8.91 1.03 9.87
C PRO A 10 -7.46 1.16 10.36
N MET A 11 -6.93 0.09 10.94
CA MET A 11 -5.60 0.04 11.56
C MET A 11 -4.43 -0.21 10.59
N SER A 12 -4.69 -0.36 9.28
CA SER A 12 -3.63 -0.67 8.31
C SER A 12 -2.81 0.59 7.98
N PRO A 13 -1.49 0.64 8.23
CA PRO A 13 -0.63 1.74 7.79
C PRO A 13 -0.69 1.95 6.28
N PHE A 14 -0.58 0.89 5.49
CA PHE A 14 -0.63 1.03 4.03
C PHE A 14 -1.99 1.54 3.54
N SER A 15 -3.08 1.27 4.26
CA SER A 15 -4.38 1.88 3.93
C SER A 15 -4.42 3.36 4.30
N GLU A 16 -3.78 3.74 5.41
CA GLU A 16 -3.61 5.14 5.81
C GLU A 16 -2.90 5.96 4.73
N LYS A 17 -1.85 5.41 4.12
CA LYS A 17 -1.16 6.01 2.98
C LYS A 17 -2.14 6.41 1.86
N VAL A 18 -2.99 5.48 1.44
CA VAL A 18 -3.98 5.73 0.36
C VAL A 18 -5.06 6.71 0.81
N ARG A 19 -5.56 6.60 2.05
CA ARG A 19 -6.56 7.51 2.61
C ARG A 19 -6.07 8.96 2.67
N LYS A 20 -4.79 9.19 2.97
CA LYS A 20 -4.21 10.55 2.92
C LYS A 20 -4.11 11.10 1.51
N VAL A 21 -3.89 10.26 0.50
CA VAL A 21 -3.96 10.71 -0.89
C VAL A 21 -5.40 11.03 -1.30
N PHE A 22 -6.41 10.25 -0.89
CA PHE A 22 -7.81 10.62 -1.09
C PHE A 22 -8.15 11.97 -0.45
N ALA A 23 -7.66 12.23 0.76
CA ALA A 23 -7.82 13.52 1.44
C ALA A 23 -7.15 14.66 0.68
N ALA A 24 -5.88 14.50 0.30
CA ALA A 24 -5.12 15.51 -0.45
C ALA A 24 -5.80 15.89 -1.77
N LYS A 25 -6.35 14.89 -2.47
CA LYS A 25 -7.07 15.06 -3.73
C LYS A 25 -8.55 15.40 -3.56
N ARG A 26 -9.07 15.45 -2.33
CA ARG A 26 -10.49 15.67 -2.01
C ARG A 26 -11.43 14.69 -2.73
N LEU A 27 -11.02 13.44 -2.83
CA LEU A 27 -11.79 12.40 -3.55
C LEU A 27 -12.84 11.77 -2.64
N ALA A 28 -13.98 11.44 -3.27
CA ALA A 28 -14.97 10.54 -2.69
C ALA A 28 -14.61 9.09 -3.02
N TRP A 29 -14.80 8.19 -2.06
CA TRP A 29 -14.48 6.78 -2.21
C TRP A 29 -15.39 5.90 -1.35
N ARG A 30 -15.45 4.61 -1.67
CA ARG A 30 -16.22 3.60 -0.94
C ARG A 30 -15.30 2.72 -0.12
N GLY A 31 -15.59 2.59 1.17
CA GLY A 31 -14.80 1.74 2.07
C GLY A 31 -15.42 0.37 2.23
N VAL A 32 -14.69 -0.67 1.85
CA VAL A 32 -15.04 -2.07 2.13
C VAL A 32 -14.10 -2.58 3.22
N GLU A 33 -14.63 -2.80 4.41
CA GLU A 33 -13.85 -3.31 5.53
C GLU A 33 -13.49 -4.79 5.32
N GLN A 34 -12.22 -5.13 5.52
CA GLN A 34 -11.66 -6.47 5.31
C GLN A 34 -11.13 -7.04 6.63
N PRO A 35 -11.15 -8.37 6.82
CA PRO A 35 -10.49 -9.00 7.95
C PRO A 35 -9.00 -8.63 8.04
N MET A 36 -8.50 -8.45 9.27
CA MET A 36 -7.11 -8.07 9.53
C MET A 36 -6.10 -9.21 9.21
N TRP A 37 -6.56 -10.46 9.27
CA TRP A 37 -5.82 -11.69 8.96
C TRP A 37 -6.65 -12.63 8.10
N ASN A 38 -6.06 -13.72 7.60
CA ASN A 38 -6.78 -14.71 6.81
C ASN A 38 -7.74 -15.59 7.66
N PRO A 39 -8.84 -16.10 7.07
CA PRO A 39 -9.20 -16.05 5.64
C PRO A 39 -9.90 -14.75 5.22
N LYS A 40 -9.79 -14.40 3.93
CA LYS A 40 -10.45 -13.25 3.29
C LYS A 40 -11.32 -13.69 2.11
N PRO A 41 -12.39 -14.47 2.34
CA PRO A 41 -13.14 -15.13 1.27
C PRO A 41 -13.82 -14.16 0.28
N GLN A 42 -14.09 -12.92 0.69
CA GLN A 42 -14.69 -11.90 -0.18
C GLN A 42 -13.65 -11.03 -0.91
N LEU A 43 -12.36 -11.13 -0.57
CA LEU A 43 -11.28 -10.45 -1.28
C LEU A 43 -10.66 -11.34 -2.36
N VAL A 44 -10.51 -12.64 -2.07
CA VAL A 44 -9.89 -13.62 -2.97
C VAL A 44 -10.54 -13.66 -4.36
N PRO A 45 -11.88 -13.59 -4.53
CA PRO A 45 -12.50 -13.55 -5.84
C PRO A 45 -12.05 -12.36 -6.69
N LEU A 46 -11.68 -11.25 -6.06
CA LEU A 46 -11.16 -10.06 -6.73
C LEU A 46 -9.66 -10.20 -7.03
N THR A 47 -8.88 -10.64 -6.06
CA THR A 47 -7.41 -10.55 -6.13
C THR A 47 -6.72 -11.80 -6.64
N GLY A 48 -7.43 -12.93 -6.73
CA GLY A 48 -6.86 -14.21 -7.12
C GLY A 48 -5.85 -14.80 -6.12
N GLY A 49 -5.88 -14.37 -4.86
CA GLY A 49 -5.05 -14.91 -3.77
C GLY A 49 -4.13 -13.88 -3.11
N TYR A 50 -3.88 -12.73 -3.74
CA TYR A 50 -3.15 -11.64 -3.10
C TYR A 50 -3.92 -11.17 -1.85
N ARG A 51 -3.27 -11.30 -0.69
CA ARG A 51 -3.90 -11.12 0.63
C ARG A 51 -3.59 -9.80 1.33
N ARG A 52 -2.65 -9.01 0.80
CA ARG A 52 -2.29 -7.73 1.43
C ARG A 52 -3.41 -6.71 1.24
N ILE A 53 -3.35 -5.66 2.05
CA ILE A 53 -4.32 -4.58 2.11
C ILE A 53 -3.53 -3.27 2.19
N PRO A 54 -3.95 -2.20 1.50
CA PRO A 54 -5.20 -2.05 0.75
C PRO A 54 -5.17 -2.67 -0.65
N VAL A 55 -6.36 -2.81 -1.21
CA VAL A 55 -6.62 -3.07 -2.63
C VAL A 55 -7.63 -2.05 -3.12
N LEU A 56 -7.39 -1.44 -4.29
CA LEU A 56 -8.36 -0.56 -4.93
C LEU A 56 -9.12 -1.35 -6.00
N GLN A 57 -10.44 -1.26 -6.00
CA GLN A 57 -11.31 -1.80 -7.05
C GLN A 57 -11.96 -0.63 -7.81
N ILE A 58 -11.97 -0.73 -9.13
CA ILE A 58 -12.75 0.12 -10.02
C ILE A 58 -13.46 -0.78 -11.03
N GLY A 59 -14.74 -1.06 -10.82
CA GLY A 59 -15.46 -2.06 -11.63
C GLY A 59 -14.81 -3.44 -11.51
N ALA A 60 -14.28 -3.96 -12.62
CA ALA A 60 -13.56 -5.24 -12.73
C ALA A 60 -12.04 -5.08 -12.94
N ASP A 61 -11.50 -3.89 -12.62
CA ASP A 61 -10.07 -3.66 -12.51
C ASP A 61 -9.68 -3.54 -11.02
N VAL A 62 -8.71 -4.35 -10.59
CA VAL A 62 -8.30 -4.51 -9.20
C VAL A 62 -6.82 -4.18 -9.06
N TYR A 63 -6.48 -3.13 -8.32
CA TYR A 63 -5.13 -2.63 -8.16
C TYR A 63 -4.58 -3.03 -6.80
N CYS A 64 -3.58 -3.92 -6.83
CA CYS A 64 -2.86 -4.42 -5.69
C CYS A 64 -1.60 -3.58 -5.47
N ASP A 65 -1.24 -3.38 -4.20
CA ASP A 65 -0.13 -2.54 -3.73
C ASP A 65 -0.37 -1.02 -3.85
N THR A 66 0.06 -0.28 -2.82
CA THR A 66 -0.14 1.17 -2.77
C THR A 66 0.57 1.92 -3.90
N ALA A 67 1.70 1.42 -4.42
CA ALA A 67 2.38 2.07 -5.54
C ALA A 67 1.51 2.08 -6.80
N CYS A 68 0.89 0.94 -7.11
CA CYS A 68 -0.01 0.80 -8.25
C CYS A 68 -1.31 1.60 -8.03
N ILE A 69 -1.92 1.48 -6.84
CA ILE A 69 -3.12 2.22 -6.45
C ILE A 69 -2.93 3.73 -6.62
N LEU A 70 -1.82 4.28 -6.13
CA LEU A 70 -1.59 5.72 -6.14
C LEU A 70 -1.26 6.25 -7.54
N ARG A 71 -0.59 5.47 -8.38
CA ARG A 71 -0.38 5.80 -9.80
C ARG A 71 -1.71 5.82 -10.56
N GLU A 72 -2.59 4.85 -10.31
CA GLU A 72 -3.93 4.84 -10.93
C GLU A 72 -4.78 6.03 -10.48
N ILE A 73 -4.78 6.36 -9.18
CA ILE A 73 -5.49 7.52 -8.66
C ILE A 73 -4.94 8.82 -9.27
N GLU A 74 -3.62 8.96 -9.39
CA GLU A 74 -2.99 10.12 -10.04
C GLU A 74 -3.39 10.22 -11.52
N ALA A 75 -3.36 9.11 -12.26
CA ALA A 75 -3.71 9.08 -13.68
C ALA A 75 -5.16 9.53 -13.93
N ARG A 76 -6.11 9.11 -13.08
CA ARG A 76 -7.52 9.51 -13.17
C ARG A 76 -7.80 10.91 -12.64
N HIS A 77 -7.06 11.32 -11.61
CA HIS A 77 -7.26 12.57 -10.90
C HIS A 77 -5.93 13.33 -10.78
N PRO A 78 -5.41 13.91 -11.88
CA PRO A 78 -4.07 14.50 -11.92
C PRO A 78 -3.94 15.81 -11.12
N GLN A 79 -5.04 16.40 -10.67
CA GLN A 79 -5.04 17.65 -9.90
C GLN A 79 -5.90 17.55 -8.64
N PRO A 80 -5.39 17.98 -7.47
CA PRO A 80 -3.99 18.34 -7.21
C PRO A 80 -3.06 17.11 -7.35
N THR A 81 -1.88 17.29 -7.95
CA THR A 81 -0.91 16.20 -8.18
C THR A 81 -0.22 15.76 -6.89
N ILE A 82 0.12 14.48 -6.76
CA ILE A 82 1.01 13.98 -5.69
C ILE A 82 2.49 14.10 -6.04
N PHE A 83 2.82 14.70 -7.20
CA PHE A 83 4.19 14.92 -7.68
C PHE A 83 4.45 16.41 -7.95
N PRO A 84 4.21 17.31 -6.97
CA PRO A 84 4.35 18.75 -7.18
C PRO A 84 5.79 19.11 -7.57
N GLY A 85 5.94 20.09 -8.47
CA GLY A 85 7.27 20.62 -8.85
C GLY A 85 8.17 19.63 -9.60
N GLY A 86 7.62 18.61 -10.26
CA GLY A 86 8.40 17.65 -11.03
C GLY A 86 9.14 16.63 -10.15
N THR A 87 8.62 16.36 -8.95
CA THR A 87 9.28 15.50 -7.94
C THR A 87 9.05 14.00 -8.13
N GLY A 88 8.48 13.57 -9.26
CA GLY A 88 8.04 12.18 -9.53
C GLY A 88 9.02 11.10 -9.07
N GLY A 89 10.20 11.05 -9.69
CA GLY A 89 11.21 10.04 -9.35
C GLY A 89 11.73 10.12 -7.91
N ALA A 90 11.90 11.33 -7.37
CA ALA A 90 12.34 11.51 -5.98
C ALA A 90 11.29 11.01 -4.98
N ALA A 91 10.01 11.28 -5.26
CA ALA A 91 8.91 10.85 -4.41
C ALA A 91 8.72 9.33 -4.43
N GLU A 92 8.90 8.69 -5.59
CA GLU A 92 8.87 7.23 -5.72
C GLU A 92 10.02 6.55 -4.96
N ILE A 93 11.26 7.05 -5.12
CA ILE A 93 12.42 6.51 -4.41
C ILE A 93 12.25 6.64 -2.89
N LEU A 94 11.77 7.79 -2.42
CA LEU A 94 11.46 7.97 -1.00
C LEU A 94 10.34 7.05 -0.54
N ALA A 95 9.33 6.80 -1.36
CA ALA A 95 8.27 5.87 -1.04
C ALA A 95 8.80 4.43 -0.92
N TRP A 96 9.68 3.97 -1.81
CA TRP A 96 10.31 2.65 -1.71
C TRP A 96 11.14 2.50 -0.43
N TRP A 97 11.88 3.55 -0.07
CA TRP A 97 12.62 3.57 1.19
C TRP A 97 11.68 3.52 2.40
N ALA A 98 10.63 4.34 2.42
CA ALA A 98 9.72 4.44 3.54
C ALA A 98 8.92 3.15 3.74
N ASP A 99 8.36 2.60 2.66
CA ASP A 99 7.53 1.39 2.68
C ASP A 99 8.30 0.13 3.04
N ARG A 100 9.65 0.14 2.94
CA ARG A 100 10.52 -0.99 3.30
C ARG A 100 11.34 -0.70 4.55
N GLN A 101 12.31 0.21 4.49
CA GLN A 101 13.26 0.40 5.59
C GLN A 101 12.65 1.12 6.80
N LEU A 102 11.95 2.23 6.58
CA LEU A 102 11.28 2.94 7.67
C LEU A 102 10.16 2.06 8.26
N PHE A 103 9.38 1.40 7.41
CA PHE A 103 8.30 0.50 7.83
C PHE A 103 8.81 -0.65 8.69
N MET A 104 9.92 -1.30 8.32
CA MET A 104 10.48 -2.38 9.13
C MET A 104 10.90 -1.90 10.52
N ALA A 105 11.54 -0.73 10.63
CA ALA A 105 11.89 -0.16 11.94
C ALA A 105 10.65 0.11 12.80
N ALA A 106 9.59 0.69 12.23
CA ALA A 106 8.33 0.93 12.93
C ALA A 106 7.62 -0.37 13.32
N ALA A 107 7.49 -1.30 12.38
CA ALA A 107 6.80 -2.58 12.59
C ALA A 107 7.48 -3.44 13.63
N THR A 108 8.82 -3.49 13.67
CA THR A 108 9.54 -4.19 14.74
C THR A 108 9.17 -3.65 16.12
N LEU A 109 9.10 -2.33 16.30
CA LEU A 109 8.73 -1.73 17.59
C LEU A 109 7.29 -2.02 17.97
N VAL A 110 6.36 -1.77 17.05
CA VAL A 110 4.93 -1.95 17.31
C VAL A 110 4.60 -3.42 17.58
N LEU A 111 5.12 -4.35 16.77
CA LEU A 111 4.87 -5.78 16.97
C LEU A 111 5.57 -6.32 18.23
N ALA A 112 6.76 -5.84 18.58
CA ALA A 112 7.40 -6.21 19.85
C ALA A 112 6.58 -5.74 21.06
N ALA A 113 6.05 -4.52 21.01
CA ALA A 113 5.23 -3.95 22.08
C ALA A 113 3.87 -4.67 22.21
N MET A 114 3.25 -5.00 21.09
CA MET A 114 1.94 -5.68 21.04
C MET A 114 2.03 -7.19 21.29
N GLY A 115 3.18 -7.82 21.03
CA GLY A 115 3.38 -9.27 21.07
C GLY A 115 2.75 -9.97 22.28
N PRO A 116 2.97 -9.50 23.52
CA PRO A 116 2.40 -10.12 24.72
C PRO A 116 0.86 -10.15 24.79
N SER A 117 0.19 -9.18 24.15
CA SER A 117 -1.27 -9.05 24.15
C SER A 117 -1.90 -9.38 22.79
N MET A 118 -1.11 -9.87 21.84
CA MET A 118 -1.56 -10.14 20.49
C MET A 118 -2.44 -11.40 20.46
N PRO A 119 -3.61 -11.38 19.79
CA PRO A 119 -4.40 -12.59 19.59
C PRO A 119 -3.56 -13.70 18.93
N PRO A 120 -3.61 -14.95 19.40
CA PRO A 120 -2.79 -16.04 18.86
C PRO A 120 -2.94 -16.24 17.36
N GLU A 121 -4.17 -16.10 16.84
CA GLU A 121 -4.48 -16.23 15.42
C GLU A 121 -3.83 -15.12 14.58
N PHE A 122 -3.87 -13.89 15.10
CA PHE A 122 -3.25 -12.74 14.44
C PHE A 122 -1.72 -12.87 14.42
N LYS A 123 -1.14 -13.30 15.54
CA LYS A 123 0.29 -13.59 15.65
C LYS A 123 0.73 -14.67 14.65
N ALA A 124 0.02 -15.79 14.62
CA ALA A 124 0.29 -16.89 13.70
C ALA A 124 0.15 -16.48 12.22
N ASP A 125 -0.87 -15.67 11.88
CA ASP A 125 -1.02 -15.14 10.52
C ASP A 125 0.19 -14.28 10.11
N ARG A 126 0.66 -13.40 11.00
CA ARG A 126 1.80 -12.53 10.72
C ARG A 126 3.11 -13.30 10.57
N GLU A 127 3.39 -14.26 11.46
CA GLU A 127 4.56 -15.14 11.35
C GLU A 127 4.53 -16.00 10.08
N LYS A 128 3.35 -16.49 9.67
CA LYS A 128 3.18 -17.20 8.39
C LYS A 128 3.35 -16.29 7.18
N MET A 129 2.94 -15.02 7.29
CA MET A 129 2.97 -14.05 6.20
C MET A 129 4.39 -13.57 5.90
N VAL A 130 5.23 -13.36 6.91
CA VAL A 130 6.57 -12.78 6.75
C VAL A 130 7.64 -13.86 6.96
N PRO A 131 8.39 -14.27 5.92
CA PRO A 131 9.42 -15.30 6.04
C PRO A 131 10.42 -14.97 7.15
N GLY A 132 10.61 -15.92 8.07
CA GLY A 132 11.57 -15.79 9.17
C GLY A 132 11.12 -14.89 10.33
N LEU A 133 9.93 -14.29 10.28
CA LEU A 133 9.40 -13.51 11.39
C LEU A 133 9.08 -14.40 12.59
N ARG A 134 9.59 -14.00 13.76
CA ARG A 134 9.25 -14.57 15.07
C ARG A 134 8.88 -13.43 16.00
N ILE A 135 7.59 -13.25 16.26
CA ILE A 135 7.08 -12.09 17.01
C ILE A 135 7.66 -12.06 18.43
N ASP A 136 7.79 -13.22 19.08
CA ASP A 136 8.37 -13.29 20.43
C ASP A 136 9.86 -12.90 20.49
N ALA A 137 10.57 -13.03 19.37
CA ALA A 137 11.98 -12.66 19.28
C ALA A 137 12.19 -11.17 18.93
N LEU A 138 11.12 -10.42 18.58
CA LEU A 138 11.26 -9.02 18.19
C LEU A 138 11.66 -8.11 19.35
N ALA A 139 11.39 -8.50 20.60
CA ALA A 139 11.81 -7.74 21.77
C ALA A 139 13.32 -7.52 21.81
N GLU A 140 14.11 -8.50 21.35
CA GLU A 140 15.57 -8.41 21.24
C GLU A 140 16.02 -7.43 20.14
N GLN A 141 15.19 -7.22 19.11
CA GLN A 141 15.45 -6.30 18.01
C GLN A 141 14.99 -4.87 18.30
N ALA A 142 14.16 -4.67 19.33
CA ALA A 142 13.59 -3.37 19.66
C ALA A 142 14.65 -2.27 19.91
N PRO A 143 15.79 -2.51 20.61
CA PRO A 143 16.83 -1.50 20.75
C PRO A 143 17.42 -1.03 19.40
N HIS A 144 17.66 -1.96 18.48
CA HIS A 144 18.14 -1.63 17.13
C HIS A 144 17.09 -0.81 16.36
N ALA A 145 15.83 -1.25 16.37
CA ALA A 145 14.74 -0.55 15.70
C ALA A 145 14.51 0.87 16.25
N LYS A 146 14.68 1.10 17.57
CA LYS A 146 14.64 2.45 18.16
C LYS A 146 15.75 3.34 17.61
N ASN A 147 16.98 2.82 17.49
CA ASN A 147 18.10 3.57 16.93
C ASN A 147 17.87 3.93 15.46
N GLN A 148 17.33 2.99 14.67
CA GLN A 148 16.96 3.25 13.27
C GLN A 148 15.87 4.33 13.17
N LEU A 149 14.77 4.18 13.91
CA LEU A 149 13.67 5.14 13.89
C LEU A 149 14.13 6.54 14.32
N ARG A 150 14.98 6.65 15.35
CA ARG A 150 15.57 7.93 15.76
C ARG A 150 16.38 8.57 14.61
N ALA A 151 17.27 7.82 13.98
CA ALA A 151 18.08 8.33 12.88
C ALA A 151 17.23 8.81 11.69
N TYR A 152 16.15 8.07 11.37
CA TYR A 152 15.20 8.47 10.33
C TYR A 152 14.39 9.72 10.71
N CYS A 153 13.93 9.82 11.97
CA CYS A 153 13.28 11.03 12.47
C CYS A 153 14.23 12.24 12.43
N ASP A 154 15.50 12.08 12.80
CA ASP A 154 16.50 13.15 12.74
C ASP A 154 16.76 13.62 11.28
N ALA A 155 16.75 12.69 10.31
CA ALA A 155 16.86 13.02 8.89
C ALA A 155 15.62 13.76 8.37
N LEU A 156 14.43 13.25 8.67
CA LEU A 156 13.16 13.90 8.30
C LEU A 156 13.01 15.28 8.97
N ASN A 157 13.47 15.43 10.22
CA ASN A 157 13.43 16.69 10.94
C ASN A 157 14.29 17.77 10.27
N ARG A 158 15.48 17.40 9.78
CA ARG A 158 16.31 18.32 8.98
C ARG A 158 15.66 18.63 7.64
N GLN A 159 15.09 17.63 6.98
CA GLN A 159 14.39 17.82 5.71
C GLN A 159 13.19 18.76 5.85
N LEU A 160 12.43 18.67 6.94
CA LEU A 160 11.22 19.46 7.19
C LEU A 160 11.50 20.78 7.91
N ALA A 161 12.76 21.13 8.16
CA ALA A 161 13.12 22.30 8.96
C ALA A 161 12.68 23.64 8.31
N ASP A 162 12.67 23.69 6.97
CA ASP A 162 12.42 24.89 6.18
C ASP A 162 11.24 24.77 5.21
N ARG A 163 10.44 23.71 5.31
CA ARG A 163 9.37 23.39 4.35
C ARG A 163 8.16 22.75 5.02
N ALA A 164 7.00 22.94 4.40
CA ALA A 164 5.74 22.43 4.96
C ALA A 164 5.59 20.91 4.82
N PHE A 165 6.12 20.32 3.73
CA PHE A 165 5.99 18.93 3.31
C PHE A 165 7.35 18.37 2.88
N VAL A 166 7.50 17.03 2.83
CA VAL A 166 8.78 16.34 2.66
C VAL A 166 9.56 16.83 1.43
N LEU A 167 8.87 17.11 0.32
CA LEU A 167 9.50 17.56 -0.93
C LEU A 167 9.24 19.02 -1.30
N GLY A 168 8.67 19.84 -0.41
CA GLY A 168 8.45 21.26 -0.64
C GLY A 168 7.23 21.83 0.09
N ASP A 169 6.50 22.72 -0.57
CA ASP A 169 5.37 23.45 0.04
C ASP A 169 4.01 22.82 -0.20
N ALA A 170 3.95 21.74 -0.99
CA ALA A 170 2.73 20.99 -1.28
C ALA A 170 2.88 19.51 -0.91
N PHE A 171 1.77 18.90 -0.48
CA PHE A 171 1.70 17.48 -0.17
C PHE A 171 2.10 16.64 -1.39
N SER A 172 2.90 15.60 -1.16
CA SER A 172 3.41 14.71 -2.20
C SER A 172 3.26 13.23 -1.81
N LEU A 173 3.56 12.33 -2.75
CA LEU A 173 3.67 10.89 -2.46
C LEU A 173 4.67 10.60 -1.33
N ALA A 174 5.75 11.38 -1.21
CA ALA A 174 6.73 11.20 -0.14
C ALA A 174 6.13 11.46 1.24
N ASP A 175 5.22 12.43 1.35
CA ASP A 175 4.49 12.70 2.58
C ASP A 175 3.58 11.54 2.96
N ALA A 176 2.78 11.06 2.00
CA ALA A 176 1.92 9.89 2.21
C ALA A 176 2.73 8.68 2.69
N ALA A 177 3.89 8.42 2.04
CA ALA A 177 4.76 7.29 2.33
C ALA A 177 5.45 7.37 3.70
N CYS A 178 5.94 8.55 4.11
CA CYS A 178 6.54 8.71 5.43
C CYS A 178 5.48 8.74 6.54
N PHE A 179 4.35 9.41 6.28
CA PHE A 179 3.32 9.66 7.29
C PHE A 179 2.70 8.37 7.79
N HIS A 180 2.31 7.47 6.89
CA HIS A 180 1.61 6.24 7.29
C HIS A 180 2.47 5.36 8.22
N VAL A 181 3.78 5.36 8.00
CA VAL A 181 4.70 4.59 8.82
C VAL A 181 4.86 5.22 10.20
N LEU A 182 5.07 6.54 10.26
CA LEU A 182 5.18 7.24 11.55
C LEU A 182 3.86 7.24 12.32
N TRP A 183 2.73 7.26 11.61
CA TRP A 183 1.38 7.14 12.19
C TRP A 183 1.22 5.79 12.89
N PHE A 184 1.65 4.71 12.22
CA PHE A 184 1.66 3.39 12.81
C PHE A 184 2.68 3.25 13.94
N ALA A 185 3.89 3.81 13.79
CA ALA A 185 4.94 3.76 14.79
C ALA A 185 4.48 4.35 16.14
N ARG A 186 3.60 5.36 16.14
CA ARG A 186 3.04 5.96 17.37
C ARG A 186 2.26 4.98 18.26
N MET A 187 1.90 3.80 17.76
CA MET A 187 1.33 2.74 18.59
C MET A 187 2.34 2.21 19.63
N ASP A 188 3.65 2.35 19.40
CA ASP A 188 4.69 2.13 20.41
C ASP A 188 4.98 3.45 21.17
N PRO A 189 4.91 3.45 22.52
CA PRO A 189 5.15 4.67 23.30
C PRO A 189 6.56 5.27 23.17
N ALA A 190 7.59 4.47 22.89
CA ALA A 190 8.95 5.00 22.73
C ALA A 190 9.10 5.67 21.35
N ALA A 191 8.56 5.07 20.30
CA ALA A 191 8.47 5.66 18.97
C ALA A 191 7.65 6.97 18.99
N ALA A 192 6.52 6.99 19.69
CA ALA A 192 5.73 8.22 19.85
C ALA A 192 6.53 9.37 20.48
N ARG A 193 7.36 9.07 21.50
CA ARG A 193 8.25 10.08 22.12
C ARG A 193 9.36 10.54 21.17
N LEU A 194 9.93 9.64 20.37
CA LEU A 194 10.95 10.00 19.37
C LEU A 194 10.38 10.95 18.32
N ILE A 195 9.18 10.66 17.81
CA ILE A 195 8.49 11.52 16.85
C ILE A 195 8.18 12.89 17.47
N ALA A 196 7.68 12.92 18.71
CA ALA A 196 7.37 14.17 19.41
C ALA A 196 8.61 15.02 19.75
N ALA A 197 9.78 14.39 19.93
CA ALA A 197 11.04 15.08 20.20
C ALA A 197 11.67 15.74 18.95
N ALA A 198 11.18 15.41 17.75
CA ALA A 198 11.61 16.01 16.49
C ALA A 198 10.60 17.11 16.07
N PRO A 199 10.86 18.40 16.38
CA PRO A 199 9.83 19.44 16.30
C PRO A 199 9.27 19.68 14.89
N ALA A 200 10.10 19.61 13.84
CA ALA A 200 9.65 19.78 12.47
C ALA A 200 8.82 18.58 12.00
N VAL A 201 9.21 17.37 12.42
CA VAL A 201 8.43 16.14 12.16
C VAL A 201 7.10 16.19 12.89
N ALA A 202 7.07 16.56 14.17
CA ALA A 202 5.83 16.66 14.95
C ALA A 202 4.85 17.66 14.30
N ALA A 203 5.33 18.85 13.95
CA ALA A 203 4.50 19.85 13.29
C ALA A 203 3.99 19.39 11.90
N TRP A 204 4.83 18.71 11.12
CA TRP A 204 4.43 18.11 9.84
C TRP A 204 3.42 16.97 10.01
N PHE A 205 3.63 16.13 11.02
CA PHE A 205 2.73 15.03 11.35
C PHE A 205 1.33 15.56 11.62
N ASP A 206 1.21 16.55 12.52
CA ASP A 206 -0.08 17.14 12.88
C ASP A 206 -0.78 17.78 11.66
N ARG A 207 -0.02 18.43 10.77
CA ARG A 207 -0.56 18.97 9.51
C ARG A 207 -1.14 17.89 8.61
N VAL A 208 -0.41 16.79 8.39
CA VAL A 208 -0.88 15.70 7.52
C VAL A 208 -2.03 14.93 8.17
N ASP A 209 -2.01 14.75 9.48
CA ASP A 209 -3.09 14.07 10.21
C ASP A 209 -4.41 14.85 10.09
N ALA A 210 -4.35 16.18 10.27
CA ALA A 210 -5.49 17.09 10.16
C ALA A 210 -6.18 17.12 8.78
N MET A 211 -5.55 16.59 7.72
CA MET A 211 -6.16 16.50 6.39
C MET A 211 -7.38 15.55 6.35
N GLY A 212 -7.54 14.64 7.31
CA GLY A 212 -8.58 13.62 7.30
C GLY A 212 -8.33 12.55 6.23
N HIS A 213 -9.40 11.95 5.69
CA HIS A 213 -9.35 10.79 4.78
C HIS A 213 -10.16 10.95 3.48
N GLY A 214 -10.54 12.18 3.12
CA GLY A 214 -11.50 12.42 2.02
C GLY A 214 -12.94 12.04 2.40
N ALA A 215 -13.82 11.94 1.40
CA ALA A 215 -15.24 11.64 1.61
C ALA A 215 -15.51 10.13 1.43
N SER A 216 -15.42 9.38 2.53
CA SER A 216 -15.66 7.93 2.53
C SER A 216 -17.11 7.59 2.85
N THR A 217 -17.69 6.62 2.14
CA THR A 217 -18.95 5.98 2.52
C THR A 217 -18.81 4.46 2.54
N PRO A 218 -19.39 3.74 3.53
CA PRO A 218 -19.30 2.28 3.58
C PRO A 218 -19.89 1.60 2.34
N LEU A 219 -19.34 0.43 2.00
CA LEU A 219 -19.85 -0.48 0.99
C LEU A 219 -19.65 -1.91 1.51
N SER A 220 -20.67 -2.76 1.38
CA SER A 220 -20.51 -4.16 1.77
C SER A 220 -19.61 -4.91 0.79
N ALA A 221 -18.94 -5.96 1.27
CA ALA A 221 -18.10 -6.77 0.42
C ALA A 221 -18.91 -7.51 -0.68
N ASP A 222 -20.15 -7.90 -0.40
CA ASP A 222 -21.03 -8.52 -1.38
C ASP A 222 -21.45 -7.54 -2.49
N GLU A 223 -21.71 -6.27 -2.15
CA GLU A 223 -21.97 -5.23 -3.15
C GLU A 223 -20.73 -4.95 -4.01
N ALA A 224 -19.53 -4.95 -3.42
CA ALA A 224 -18.27 -4.79 -4.15
C ALA A 224 -18.05 -5.93 -5.16
N LEU A 225 -18.31 -7.18 -4.75
CA LEU A 225 -18.28 -8.34 -5.64
C LEU A 225 -19.35 -8.24 -6.75
N ALA A 226 -20.56 -7.79 -6.42
CA ALA A 226 -21.62 -7.56 -7.39
C ALA A 226 -21.29 -6.43 -8.38
N ILE A 227 -20.49 -5.43 -7.98
CA ILE A 227 -19.96 -4.38 -8.88
C ILE A 227 -18.96 -4.98 -9.86
N ALA A 228 -18.03 -5.82 -9.39
CA ALA A 228 -17.09 -6.51 -10.27
C ALA A 228 -17.82 -7.41 -11.27
N ALA A 229 -18.75 -8.24 -10.79
CA ALA A 229 -19.50 -9.20 -11.61
C ALA A 229 -20.33 -8.59 -12.76
N ARG A 230 -20.73 -7.32 -12.64
CA ARG A 230 -21.50 -6.59 -13.66
C ARG A 230 -20.67 -5.59 -14.46
N SER A 231 -19.36 -5.57 -14.24
CA SER A 231 -18.42 -4.69 -14.94
C SER A 231 -17.56 -5.51 -15.89
N ASP A 232 -17.22 -4.92 -17.03
CA ASP A 232 -16.15 -5.43 -17.88
C ASP A 232 -14.82 -4.76 -17.51
N PRO A 233 -13.68 -5.47 -17.52
CA PRO A 233 -12.38 -4.86 -17.34
C PRO A 233 -12.11 -3.82 -18.43
N ALA A 234 -11.62 -2.64 -18.03
CA ALA A 234 -11.39 -1.52 -18.93
C ALA A 234 -9.92 -1.37 -19.37
N THR A 235 -9.03 -2.21 -18.85
CA THR A 235 -7.58 -2.12 -19.11
C THR A 235 -7.24 -2.40 -20.58
N PRO A 236 -6.69 -1.42 -21.31
CA PRO A 236 -6.25 -1.66 -22.68
C PRO A 236 -4.98 -2.52 -22.70
N PRO A 237 -4.76 -3.31 -23.77
CA PRO A 237 -3.48 -3.98 -23.95
C PRO A 237 -2.34 -2.98 -24.05
N ALA A 238 -1.23 -3.29 -23.38
CA ALA A 238 0.01 -2.51 -23.48
C ALA A 238 1.22 -3.44 -23.45
N THR A 239 2.22 -3.13 -24.26
CA THR A 239 3.48 -3.89 -24.33
C THR A 239 4.61 -2.93 -24.04
N ASP A 240 5.62 -3.40 -23.31
CA ASP A 240 6.91 -2.75 -23.20
C ASP A 240 7.87 -3.36 -24.23
N PRO A 241 8.20 -2.65 -25.33
CA PRO A 241 9.15 -3.15 -26.32
C PRO A 241 10.57 -3.32 -25.75
N ALA A 242 10.86 -2.69 -24.62
CA ALA A 242 12.14 -2.76 -23.92
C ALA A 242 12.10 -3.73 -22.73
N ASP A 243 11.05 -4.55 -22.57
CA ASP A 243 11.00 -5.54 -21.50
C ASP A 243 12.24 -6.46 -21.56
N PRO A 244 13.05 -6.52 -20.50
CA PRO A 244 14.34 -7.22 -20.53
C PRO A 244 14.18 -8.75 -20.58
N ASN A 245 12.99 -9.28 -20.32
CA ASN A 245 12.72 -10.72 -20.23
C ASN A 245 11.84 -11.24 -21.38
N GLY A 246 11.40 -10.36 -22.29
CA GLY A 246 10.57 -10.69 -23.44
C GLY A 246 9.11 -11.07 -23.11
N ALA A 247 8.62 -10.72 -21.91
CA ALA A 247 7.22 -10.92 -21.54
C ALA A 247 6.30 -9.99 -22.33
N LYS A 248 5.13 -10.48 -22.75
CA LYS A 248 4.19 -9.73 -23.60
C LYS A 248 2.72 -10.08 -23.30
N PRO A 249 1.78 -9.21 -23.69
CA PRO A 249 0.36 -9.52 -23.65
C PRO A 249 0.04 -10.88 -24.28
N GLY A 250 -0.76 -11.67 -23.58
CA GLY A 250 -1.12 -13.03 -23.97
C GLY A 250 -0.34 -14.14 -23.27
N ASP A 251 0.84 -13.86 -22.71
CA ASP A 251 1.61 -14.86 -21.97
C ASP A 251 0.90 -15.23 -20.64
N ARG A 252 0.97 -16.51 -20.24
CA ARG A 252 0.44 -16.97 -18.94
C ARG A 252 1.54 -16.89 -17.89
N VAL A 253 1.23 -16.22 -16.78
CA VAL A 253 2.21 -15.86 -15.75
C VAL A 253 1.63 -15.98 -14.35
N THR A 254 2.52 -16.03 -13.38
CA THR A 254 2.23 -15.73 -11.97
C THR A 254 2.92 -14.43 -11.56
N VAL A 255 2.23 -13.65 -10.74
CA VAL A 255 2.76 -12.44 -10.11
C VAL A 255 2.80 -12.65 -8.60
N THR A 256 3.97 -12.47 -7.98
CA THR A 256 4.17 -12.73 -6.54
C THR A 256 4.97 -11.60 -5.92
N ALA A 257 4.60 -11.11 -4.74
CA ALA A 257 5.42 -10.13 -4.02
C ALA A 257 6.82 -10.69 -3.69
N ASP A 258 7.85 -9.83 -3.60
CA ASP A 258 9.24 -10.28 -3.45
C ASP A 258 9.76 -10.35 -2.01
N ASP A 259 8.99 -9.85 -1.05
CA ASP A 259 9.38 -9.57 0.34
C ASP A 259 8.58 -10.39 1.37
N TYR A 260 7.24 -10.35 1.33
CA TYR A 260 6.37 -11.12 2.24
C TYR A 260 5.02 -11.47 1.58
N ALA A 261 4.15 -12.22 2.25
CA ALA A 261 2.85 -12.64 1.68
C ALA A 261 3.01 -13.18 0.25
N LEU A 262 3.86 -14.20 0.10
CA LEU A 262 4.34 -14.73 -1.18
C LEU A 262 3.29 -15.61 -1.89
N ASP A 263 2.02 -15.18 -1.85
CA ASP A 263 0.90 -15.87 -2.49
C ASP A 263 0.89 -15.52 -4.00
N PRO A 264 1.19 -16.47 -4.91
CA PRO A 264 1.23 -16.19 -6.34
C PRO A 264 -0.17 -15.98 -6.90
N VAL A 265 -0.34 -14.96 -7.76
CA VAL A 265 -1.57 -14.72 -8.51
C VAL A 265 -1.34 -15.09 -9.97
N ALA A 266 -2.07 -16.10 -10.44
CA ALA A 266 -1.97 -16.57 -11.82
C ALA A 266 -2.94 -15.82 -12.75
N GLY A 267 -2.50 -15.55 -13.98
CA GLY A 267 -3.33 -14.93 -15.01
C GLY A 267 -2.64 -14.86 -16.36
N GLN A 268 -3.27 -14.18 -17.31
CA GLN A 268 -2.72 -13.89 -18.63
C GLN A 268 -2.39 -12.40 -18.73
N ILE A 269 -1.18 -12.04 -19.18
CA ILE A 269 -0.80 -10.62 -19.32
C ILE A 269 -1.78 -9.92 -20.27
N VAL A 270 -2.33 -8.79 -19.82
CA VAL A 270 -3.08 -7.83 -20.63
C VAL A 270 -2.20 -6.64 -20.97
N ALA A 271 -1.57 -6.06 -19.94
CA ALA A 271 -0.69 -4.93 -20.07
C ALA A 271 0.61 -5.19 -19.29
N LEU A 272 1.73 -4.79 -19.88
CA LEU A 272 3.03 -4.80 -19.25
C LEU A 272 3.76 -3.51 -19.65
N THR A 273 4.24 -2.77 -18.65
CA THR A 273 5.09 -1.58 -18.82
C THR A 273 6.30 -1.71 -17.91
N ALA A 274 7.23 -0.75 -17.98
CA ALA A 274 8.35 -0.66 -17.05
C ALA A 274 7.92 -0.49 -15.57
N SER A 275 6.66 -0.09 -15.29
CA SER A 275 6.17 0.20 -13.94
C SER A 275 5.00 -0.69 -13.50
N ASP A 276 4.28 -1.31 -14.44
CA ASP A 276 3.01 -1.97 -14.19
C ASP A 276 2.87 -3.32 -14.89
N ILE A 277 2.20 -4.24 -14.20
CA ILE A 277 1.81 -5.55 -14.67
C ILE A 277 0.29 -5.65 -14.50
N ALA A 278 -0.45 -5.96 -15.55
CA ALA A 278 -1.88 -6.26 -15.49
C ALA A 278 -2.16 -7.64 -16.04
N ILE A 279 -2.77 -8.51 -15.23
CA ILE A 279 -3.11 -9.89 -15.61
C ILE A 279 -4.62 -10.11 -15.58
N ARG A 280 -5.15 -10.71 -16.66
CA ARG A 280 -6.53 -11.18 -16.74
C ARG A 280 -6.65 -12.52 -16.05
N ARG A 281 -7.67 -12.67 -15.22
CA ARG A 281 -8.12 -13.94 -14.67
C ARG A 281 -9.64 -14.05 -14.77
N ARG A 282 -10.13 -15.28 -14.61
CA ARG A 282 -11.56 -15.55 -14.54
C ARG A 282 -11.88 -16.20 -13.20
N ASP A 283 -12.90 -15.68 -12.54
CA ASP A 283 -13.40 -16.17 -11.26
C ASP A 283 -14.87 -16.59 -11.39
N PRO A 284 -15.32 -17.69 -10.76
CA PRO A 284 -16.72 -18.10 -10.82
C PRO A 284 -17.71 -17.07 -10.26
N GLN A 285 -17.30 -16.25 -9.30
CA GLN A 285 -18.19 -15.30 -8.63
C GLN A 285 -18.25 -13.94 -9.33
N VAL A 286 -17.12 -13.47 -9.86
CA VAL A 286 -17.02 -12.10 -10.42
C VAL A 286 -16.72 -12.05 -11.92
N GLY A 287 -16.64 -13.20 -12.60
CA GLY A 287 -16.42 -13.22 -14.04
C GLY A 287 -14.98 -12.91 -14.45
N GLU A 288 -14.81 -12.18 -15.54
CA GLU A 288 -13.48 -11.71 -15.97
C GLU A 288 -13.04 -10.51 -15.16
N ILE A 289 -11.79 -10.53 -14.70
CA ILE A 289 -11.22 -9.47 -13.87
C ILE A 289 -9.75 -9.27 -14.23
N VAL A 290 -9.31 -8.02 -14.23
CA VAL A 290 -7.90 -7.68 -14.44
C VAL A 290 -7.31 -7.23 -13.10
N VAL A 291 -6.24 -7.92 -12.68
CA VAL A 291 -5.51 -7.60 -11.45
C VAL A 291 -4.20 -6.93 -11.83
N HIS A 292 -3.96 -5.77 -11.23
CA HIS A 292 -2.82 -4.90 -11.49
C HIS A 292 -1.85 -4.94 -10.32
N PHE A 293 -0.56 -4.96 -10.64
CA PHE A 293 0.56 -4.96 -9.71
C PHE A 293 1.63 -4.00 -10.21
N PRO A 294 2.43 -3.38 -9.32
CA PRO A 294 3.63 -2.69 -9.74
C PRO A 294 4.70 -3.71 -10.18
N GLN A 295 5.57 -3.34 -11.12
CA GLN A 295 6.76 -4.12 -11.47
C GLN A 295 7.75 -4.21 -10.29
N ALA A 296 8.11 -3.05 -9.73
CA ALA A 296 9.02 -3.00 -8.58
C ALA A 296 8.37 -3.64 -7.34
N GLY A 297 9.09 -4.57 -6.70
CA GLY A 297 8.61 -5.31 -5.53
C GLY A 297 7.84 -6.59 -5.83
N PHE A 298 7.69 -6.95 -7.11
CA PHE A 298 6.99 -8.17 -7.54
C PHE A 298 7.83 -8.98 -8.52
N ARG A 299 7.68 -10.30 -8.46
CA ARG A 299 8.26 -11.27 -9.37
C ARG A 299 7.21 -11.68 -10.38
N LEU A 300 7.52 -11.50 -11.66
CA LEU A 300 6.79 -12.06 -12.78
C LEU A 300 7.48 -13.37 -13.21
N ALA A 301 6.74 -14.47 -13.26
CA ALA A 301 7.27 -15.76 -13.69
C ALA A 301 6.27 -16.47 -14.64
N PRO A 302 6.75 -17.30 -15.60
CA PRO A 302 5.86 -18.17 -16.38
C PRO A 302 4.99 -19.05 -15.47
N ALA A 303 3.72 -19.21 -15.83
CA ALA A 303 2.77 -20.08 -15.12
C ALA A 303 2.76 -21.52 -15.65
#